data_AF-A8NK66-F1
#
_entry.id   AF-A8NK66-F1
#
_cell.length_a   1.000
_cell.length_b   1.000
_cell.length_c   1.000
_cell.angle_alpha   90.00
_cell.angle_beta   90.00
_cell.angle_gamma   90.00
#
_symmetry.space_group_name_H-M   'P 1'
#
loop_
_entity.id
_entity.type
_entity.pdbx_description
1 polymer ?
#
loop_
_entity_poly.entity_id
_entity_poly.type
_entity_poly.pdbx_seq_one_letter_code
_entity_poly.pdbx_strand_id
1 'polypeptide(L)'
;MAGFLHRNVSGSACMLFYNKEAQKYQVKLADLEYCKRYQATGFHDPKSVSREFAAVEVSSKRLRTNMLPPFHRHYYHDLESLFWLLIWYTITYLPIDNPEAKQDIVATINTASWKTNIFDVLFPREHQSQHGSRAHFWDNQTRVYDNLAVEVQWPEETVDVLERLSKIISDFHSAYTTLHRNPPKDNAARWPDAKFSDSLYEKFTSILDDVATHVGTLDSVSMWDLMNNRRMMNKRPGEGEDDRAVTKRRFDE
;
A
#
# COMPACT_ATOMS: atom_id res chain seq x y z
N MET A 1 -2.68 2.26 -22.55
CA MET A 1 -3.67 2.71 -21.52
C MET A 1 -5.08 2.93 -22.09
N ALA A 2 -6.15 2.70 -21.31
CA ALA A 2 -7.57 2.82 -21.76
C ALA A 2 -8.22 4.22 -21.59
N GLY A 3 -7.47 5.23 -21.10
CA GLY A 3 -7.95 6.61 -20.98
C GLY A 3 -8.73 6.95 -19.69
N PHE A 4 -8.81 6.03 -18.74
CA PHE A 4 -9.52 6.20 -17.46
C PHE A 4 -8.56 6.17 -16.27
N LEU A 5 -8.95 6.90 -15.22
CA LEU A 5 -8.34 6.86 -13.89
C LEU A 5 -9.35 6.27 -12.91
N HIS A 6 -8.96 5.24 -12.16
CA HIS A 6 -9.75 4.65 -11.08
C HIS A 6 -9.82 5.58 -9.87
N ARG A 7 -8.70 6.21 -9.49
CA ARG A 7 -8.58 7.21 -8.43
C ARG A 7 -8.83 6.73 -6.99
N ASN A 8 -9.20 5.46 -6.78
CA ASN A 8 -9.50 4.88 -5.46
C ASN A 8 -9.04 3.42 -5.34
N VAL A 9 -7.89 3.08 -5.93
CA VAL A 9 -7.33 1.72 -5.85
C VAL A 9 -7.04 1.39 -4.38
N SER A 10 -7.60 0.28 -3.90
CA SER A 10 -7.51 -0.18 -2.51
C SER A 10 -7.81 -1.68 -2.43
N GLY A 11 -7.52 -2.29 -1.27
CA GLY A 11 -7.85 -3.70 -1.04
C GLY A 11 -9.36 -3.99 -1.19
N SER A 12 -10.23 -3.09 -0.74
CA SER A 12 -11.69 -3.25 -0.89
C SER A 12 -12.19 -3.09 -2.32
N ALA A 13 -11.41 -2.44 -3.20
CA ALA A 13 -11.72 -2.36 -4.63
C ALA A 13 -11.26 -3.61 -5.40
N CYS A 14 -10.47 -4.50 -4.80
CA CYS A 14 -10.02 -5.74 -5.43
C CYS A 14 -11.00 -6.89 -5.13
N MET A 15 -11.83 -7.25 -6.12
CA MET A 15 -12.75 -8.38 -6.02
C MET A 15 -12.08 -9.66 -6.50
N LEU A 16 -11.89 -10.60 -5.59
CA LEU A 16 -11.38 -11.94 -5.87
C LEU A 16 -12.55 -12.87 -6.23
N PHE A 17 -12.46 -13.55 -7.37
CA PHE A 17 -13.42 -14.59 -7.74
C PHE A 17 -12.71 -15.78 -8.35
N TYR A 18 -13.23 -16.98 -8.08
CA TYR A 18 -12.71 -18.20 -8.65
C TYR A 18 -13.32 -18.45 -10.03
N ASN A 19 -12.51 -18.41 -11.08
CA ASN A 19 -12.94 -18.77 -12.42
C ASN A 19 -12.90 -20.30 -12.55
N LYS A 20 -14.09 -20.92 -12.53
CA LYS A 20 -14.24 -22.38 -12.61
C LYS A 20 -13.73 -22.97 -13.93
N GLU A 21 -13.88 -22.26 -15.04
CA GLU A 21 -13.44 -22.75 -16.35
C GLU A 21 -11.91 -22.77 -16.45
N ALA A 22 -11.27 -21.69 -15.98
CA ALA A 22 -9.82 -21.56 -15.99
C ALA A 22 -9.13 -22.16 -14.75
N GLN A 23 -9.90 -22.75 -13.82
CA GLN A 23 -9.44 -23.32 -12.55
C GLN A 23 -8.48 -22.40 -11.78
N LYS A 24 -8.72 -21.09 -11.82
CA LYS A 24 -7.83 -20.09 -11.22
C LYS A 24 -8.59 -18.94 -10.58
N TYR A 25 -8.01 -18.38 -9.53
CA TYR A 25 -8.48 -17.11 -8.99
C TYR A 25 -8.17 -15.98 -9.98
N GLN A 26 -9.12 -15.07 -10.10
CA GLN A 26 -9.00 -13.84 -10.87
C GLN A 26 -9.35 -12.67 -9.97
N VAL A 27 -8.60 -11.58 -10.11
CA VAL A 27 -8.88 -10.32 -9.43
C VAL A 27 -9.45 -9.35 -10.46
N LYS A 28 -10.54 -8.68 -10.10
CA LYS A 28 -11.11 -7.56 -10.85
C LYS A 28 -11.13 -6.33 -9.97
N LEU A 29 -10.75 -5.19 -10.54
CA LEU A 29 -10.98 -3.90 -9.90
C LEU A 29 -12.45 -3.52 -10.00
N ALA A 30 -13.04 -3.18 -8.86
CA ALA A 30 -14.41 -2.73 -8.68
C ALA A 30 -14.41 -1.28 -8.16
N ASP A 31 -15.50 -0.82 -7.55
CA ASP A 31 -15.61 0.52 -6.97
C ASP A 31 -15.25 1.67 -7.95
N LEU A 32 -15.97 1.69 -9.07
CA LEU A 32 -15.74 2.64 -10.16
C LEU A 32 -16.46 3.98 -9.95
N GLU A 33 -17.01 4.27 -8.78
CA GLU A 33 -17.75 5.51 -8.50
C GLU A 33 -16.85 6.77 -8.65
N TYR A 34 -15.57 6.61 -8.32
CA TYR A 34 -14.55 7.63 -8.55
C TYR A 34 -13.85 7.44 -9.89
N CYS A 35 -14.17 6.44 -10.70
CA CYS A 35 -13.53 6.27 -12.00
C CYS A 35 -13.92 7.39 -12.95
N LYS A 36 -12.96 7.97 -13.66
CA LYS A 36 -13.21 9.07 -14.59
C LYS A 36 -12.26 9.04 -15.76
N ARG A 37 -12.74 9.41 -16.95
CA ARG A 37 -11.85 9.67 -18.09
C ARG A 37 -10.82 10.72 -17.71
N TYR A 38 -9.55 10.48 -17.99
CA TYR A 38 -8.47 11.40 -17.64
C TYR A 38 -8.73 12.81 -18.19
N GLN A 39 -9.15 12.88 -19.45
CA GLN A 39 -9.48 14.14 -20.14
C GLN A 39 -10.69 14.87 -19.54
N ALA A 40 -11.54 14.20 -18.77
CA ALA A 40 -12.71 14.77 -18.13
C ALA A 40 -12.48 15.17 -16.66
N THR A 41 -11.31 14.87 -16.07
CA THR A 41 -11.04 15.20 -14.67
C THR A 41 -11.11 16.71 -14.42
N GLY A 42 -11.29 17.15 -13.18
CA GLY A 42 -11.41 18.57 -12.83
C GLY A 42 -10.58 18.90 -11.62
N PHE A 43 -10.19 20.17 -11.47
CA PHE A 43 -9.52 20.66 -10.25
C PHE A 43 -10.41 20.52 -9.00
N HIS A 44 -11.73 20.64 -9.21
CA HIS A 44 -12.75 20.50 -8.16
C HIS A 44 -13.34 19.09 -8.05
N ASP A 45 -12.72 18.10 -8.69
CA ASP A 45 -13.21 16.73 -8.56
C ASP A 45 -13.14 16.27 -7.10
N PRO A 46 -14.13 15.48 -6.63
CA PRO A 46 -14.11 14.91 -5.31
C PRO A 46 -12.80 14.17 -5.06
N LYS A 47 -12.22 14.38 -3.88
CA LYS A 47 -11.06 13.60 -3.43
C LYS A 47 -11.56 12.20 -3.11
N SER A 48 -10.82 11.19 -3.59
CA SER A 48 -11.08 9.80 -3.20
C SER A 48 -11.03 9.61 -1.70
N VAL A 49 -11.78 8.60 -1.24
CA VAL A 49 -11.99 8.31 0.18
C VAL A 49 -10.75 7.67 0.80
N SER A 50 -10.13 6.68 0.13
CA SER A 50 -8.95 6.03 0.69
C SER A 50 -7.68 6.84 0.40
N ARG A 51 -7.01 7.26 1.48
CA ARG A 51 -5.69 7.92 1.41
C ARG A 51 -4.52 7.00 1.71
N GLU A 52 -4.81 5.82 2.27
CA GLU A 52 -3.82 4.87 2.76
C GLU A 52 -2.90 4.42 1.62
N PHE A 53 -3.48 4.15 0.44
CA PHE A 53 -2.76 3.73 -0.75
C PHE A 53 -2.53 4.85 -1.76
N ALA A 54 -3.14 6.03 -1.57
CA ALA A 54 -3.01 7.12 -2.54
C ALA A 54 -1.54 7.48 -2.79
N ALA A 55 -1.20 7.81 -4.05
CA ALA A 55 0.14 8.25 -4.42
C ALA A 55 0.66 9.36 -3.47
N VAL A 56 1.97 9.40 -3.20
CA VAL A 56 2.54 10.32 -2.21
C VAL A 56 2.37 11.78 -2.63
N GLU A 57 2.41 12.10 -3.91
CA GLU A 57 2.09 13.47 -4.35
C GLU A 57 0.59 13.81 -4.21
N VAL A 58 -0.29 12.80 -4.26
CA VAL A 58 -1.73 12.97 -3.95
C VAL A 58 -1.94 13.17 -2.43
N SER A 59 -1.19 12.45 -1.60
CA SER A 59 -1.33 12.48 -0.14
C SER A 59 -0.60 13.67 0.49
N SER A 60 0.54 14.08 -0.07
CA SER A 60 1.25 15.29 0.29
C SER A 60 0.57 16.48 -0.39
N LYS A 61 -0.31 17.17 0.34
CA LYS A 61 -0.98 18.41 -0.12
C LYS A 61 -0.01 19.58 -0.43
N ARG A 62 1.29 19.31 -0.55
CA ARG A 62 2.42 20.26 -0.61
C ARG A 62 2.61 20.93 -1.96
N LEU A 63 1.91 20.52 -3.01
CA LEU A 63 1.97 21.19 -4.32
C LEU A 63 1.07 22.43 -4.45
N ARG A 64 0.61 23.02 -3.33
CA ARG A 64 -0.11 24.32 -3.33
C ARG A 64 0.83 25.51 -3.08
N THR A 65 2.05 25.48 -3.62
CA THR A 65 2.85 26.70 -3.74
C THR A 65 2.45 27.39 -5.04
N ASN A 66 2.31 28.72 -5.04
CA ASN A 66 1.89 29.53 -6.20
C ASN A 66 2.87 29.49 -7.40
N MET A 67 3.88 28.61 -7.36
CA MET A 67 4.99 28.51 -8.32
C MET A 67 4.95 27.21 -9.15
N LEU A 68 4.09 26.26 -8.79
CA LEU A 68 3.93 24.99 -9.50
C LEU A 68 2.59 24.96 -10.23
N PRO A 69 2.49 24.25 -11.37
CA PRO A 69 1.20 24.05 -12.03
C PRO A 69 0.21 23.44 -11.03
N PRO A 70 -1.10 23.73 -11.16
CA PRO A 70 -2.09 23.15 -10.26
C PRO A 70 -1.96 21.62 -10.23
N PHE A 71 -2.08 21.03 -9.05
CA PHE A 71 -1.99 19.57 -8.89
C PHE A 71 -3.11 18.86 -9.65
N HIS A 72 -2.77 17.86 -10.47
CA HIS A 72 -3.73 17.07 -11.22
C HIS A 72 -3.43 15.58 -11.16
N ARG A 73 -4.48 14.78 -10.91
CA ARG A 73 -4.36 13.33 -10.91
C ARG A 73 -4.07 12.81 -12.31
N HIS A 74 -3.18 11.83 -12.44
CA HIS A 74 -2.79 11.21 -13.71
C HIS A 74 -2.58 9.70 -13.59
N TYR A 75 -2.35 9.02 -14.71
CA TYR A 75 -2.34 7.56 -14.81
C TYR A 75 -1.39 6.88 -13.81
N TYR A 76 -0.18 7.42 -13.64
CA TYR A 76 0.80 6.84 -12.72
C TYR A 76 0.38 6.87 -11.25
N HIS A 77 -0.61 7.68 -10.85
CA HIS A 77 -1.11 7.66 -9.46
C HIS A 77 -1.87 6.39 -9.13
N ASP A 78 -2.63 5.83 -10.07
CA ASP A 78 -3.31 4.56 -9.86
C ASP A 78 -2.29 3.41 -9.80
N LEU A 79 -1.24 3.49 -10.63
CA LEU A 79 -0.13 2.53 -10.62
C LEU A 79 0.63 2.58 -9.28
N GLU A 80 0.94 3.77 -8.77
CA GLU A 80 1.56 3.94 -7.47
C GLU A 80 0.64 3.48 -6.33
N SER A 81 -0.67 3.66 -6.48
CA SER A 81 -1.63 3.16 -5.49
C SER A 81 -1.64 1.63 -5.41
N LEU A 82 -1.50 0.96 -6.56
CA LEU A 82 -1.31 -0.50 -6.61
C LEU A 82 0.02 -0.91 -5.97
N PHE A 83 1.10 -0.17 -6.21
CA PHE A 83 2.38 -0.39 -5.53
C PHE A 83 2.24 -0.33 -4.00
N TRP A 84 1.59 0.71 -3.46
CA TRP A 84 1.39 0.83 -2.02
C TRP A 84 0.48 -0.26 -1.44
N LEU A 85 -0.52 -0.69 -2.19
CA LEU A 85 -1.36 -1.82 -1.80
C LEU A 85 -0.54 -3.12 -1.69
N LEU A 86 0.38 -3.35 -2.63
CA LEU A 86 1.27 -4.52 -2.59
C LEU A 86 2.27 -4.44 -1.44
N ILE A 87 2.89 -3.28 -1.20
CA ILE A 87 3.75 -3.07 -0.02
C ILE A 87 2.97 -3.37 1.26
N TRP A 88 1.75 -2.83 1.40
CA TRP A 88 0.89 -3.10 2.54
C TRP A 88 0.61 -4.59 2.72
N TYR A 89 0.26 -5.28 1.64
CA TYR A 89 -0.02 -6.71 1.66
C TYR A 89 1.20 -7.49 2.13
N THR A 90 2.36 -7.27 1.51
CA THR A 90 3.60 -7.97 1.85
C THR A 90 3.96 -7.73 3.31
N ILE A 91 3.93 -6.48 3.80
CA ILE A 91 4.25 -6.18 5.21
C ILE A 91 3.22 -6.68 6.23
N THR A 92 2.02 -7.04 5.80
CA THR A 92 0.94 -7.48 6.68
C THR A 92 0.80 -9.00 6.72
N TYR A 93 1.10 -9.67 5.61
CA TYR A 93 0.98 -11.10 5.45
C TYR A 93 2.36 -11.69 5.20
N LEU A 94 2.92 -12.30 6.23
CA LEU A 94 4.21 -12.98 6.15
C LEU A 94 4.02 -14.34 5.46
N PRO A 95 4.59 -14.58 4.26
CA PRO A 95 4.61 -15.90 3.65
C PRO A 95 5.49 -16.86 4.46
N ILE A 96 4.99 -18.07 4.73
CA ILE A 96 5.74 -19.11 5.45
C ILE A 96 5.49 -20.45 4.75
N ASP A 97 6.40 -20.86 3.87
CA ASP A 97 6.22 -22.10 3.09
C ASP A 97 6.59 -23.38 3.85
N ASN A 98 7.29 -23.26 4.98
CA ASN A 98 7.69 -24.41 5.79
C ASN A 98 6.86 -24.50 7.09
N PRO A 99 5.88 -25.43 7.17
CA PRO A 99 5.06 -25.62 8.36
C PRO A 99 5.86 -25.98 9.61
N GLU A 100 7.00 -26.66 9.45
CA GLU A 100 7.85 -27.09 10.58
C GLU A 100 8.55 -25.88 11.20
N ALA A 101 9.05 -24.96 10.36
CA ALA A 101 9.70 -23.72 10.82
C ALA A 101 8.70 -22.63 11.25
N LYS A 102 7.41 -22.78 10.91
CA LYS A 102 6.38 -21.76 11.16
C LYS A 102 6.31 -21.34 12.62
N GLN A 103 6.36 -22.30 13.55
CA GLN A 103 6.26 -21.99 14.98
C GLN A 103 7.46 -21.21 15.48
N ASP A 104 8.67 -21.58 15.04
CA ASP A 104 9.91 -20.91 15.42
C ASP A 104 9.94 -19.48 14.87
N ILE A 105 9.64 -19.29 13.58
CA ILE A 105 9.55 -17.97 12.94
C ILE A 105 8.51 -17.10 13.67
N VAL A 106 7.32 -17.63 13.93
CA VAL A 106 6.26 -16.87 14.62
C VAL A 106 6.65 -16.50 16.06
N ALA A 107 7.43 -17.33 16.74
CA ALA A 107 7.88 -17.07 18.10
C ALA A 107 8.90 -15.92 18.16
N THR A 108 9.77 -15.80 17.16
CA THR A 108 10.84 -14.79 17.12
C THR A 108 10.36 -13.41 16.70
N ILE A 109 9.35 -13.33 15.83
CA ILE A 109 8.86 -12.06 15.27
C ILE A 109 8.53 -11.03 16.36
N ASN A 110 9.02 -9.80 16.22
CA ASN A 110 8.66 -8.70 17.10
C ASN A 110 7.49 -7.89 16.53
N THR A 111 6.26 -8.29 16.89
CA THR A 111 5.03 -7.62 16.42
C THR A 111 4.90 -6.17 16.90
N ALA A 112 5.54 -5.79 18.01
CA ALA A 112 5.53 -4.42 18.49
C ALA A 112 6.40 -3.52 17.61
N SER A 113 7.64 -3.93 17.35
CA SER A 113 8.55 -3.22 16.43
C SER A 113 7.98 -3.17 15.02
N TRP A 114 7.36 -4.26 14.53
CA TRP A 114 6.68 -4.25 13.24
C TRP A 114 5.63 -3.14 13.18
N LYS A 115 4.78 -3.08 14.20
CA LYS A 115 3.71 -2.08 14.24
C LYS A 115 4.27 -0.66 14.27
N THR A 116 5.23 -0.37 15.16
CA THR A 116 5.69 1.01 15.40
C THR A 116 6.71 1.49 14.38
N ASN A 117 7.63 0.62 13.95
CA ASN A 117 8.79 1.02 13.16
C ASN A 117 8.57 0.79 11.67
N ILE A 118 7.59 -0.06 11.29
CA ILE A 118 7.28 -0.37 9.89
C ILE A 118 5.87 0.07 9.53
N PHE A 119 4.84 -0.55 10.13
CA PHE A 119 3.46 -0.36 9.69
C PHE A 119 2.99 1.08 9.91
N ASP A 120 3.10 1.61 11.13
CA ASP A 120 2.65 2.97 11.45
C ASP A 120 3.50 4.04 10.73
N VAL A 121 4.74 3.70 10.36
CA VAL A 121 5.58 4.57 9.51
C VAL A 121 5.01 4.61 8.10
N LEU A 122 4.79 3.48 7.44
CA LEU A 122 4.36 3.45 6.04
C LEU A 122 2.87 3.79 5.86
N PHE A 123 2.03 3.40 6.82
CA PHE A 123 0.57 3.53 6.78
C PHE A 123 0.05 4.19 8.07
N PRO A 124 0.41 5.47 8.32
CA PRO A 124 -0.02 6.18 9.52
C PRO A 124 -1.53 6.38 9.53
N ARG A 125 -2.13 6.33 10.72
CA ARG A 125 -3.55 6.68 10.90
C ARG A 125 -3.78 8.15 10.54
N GLU A 126 -4.93 8.46 9.92
CA GLU A 126 -5.24 9.77 9.33
C GLU A 126 -5.04 10.99 10.25
N HIS A 127 -5.07 10.81 11.57
CA HIS A 127 -4.89 11.87 12.57
C HIS A 127 -3.45 12.05 13.07
N GLN A 128 -2.52 11.15 12.74
CA GLN A 128 -1.10 11.29 13.07
C GLN A 128 -0.39 11.93 11.88
N SER A 129 -0.31 13.25 11.94
CA SER A 129 0.17 14.19 10.92
C SER A 129 1.67 14.08 10.61
N GLN A 130 2.16 12.92 10.18
CA GLN A 130 3.45 12.83 9.52
C GLN A 130 3.26 12.62 8.01
N HIS A 131 2.83 13.71 7.37
CA HIS A 131 2.99 13.90 5.94
C HIS A 131 4.49 13.90 5.63
N GLY A 132 5.03 12.73 5.27
CA GLY A 132 6.45 12.59 4.96
C GLY A 132 6.99 11.16 5.04
N SER A 133 6.30 10.21 5.65
CA SER A 133 6.88 8.89 5.89
C SER A 133 7.00 8.02 4.63
N ARG A 134 5.98 7.97 3.76
CA ARG A 134 6.07 7.29 2.45
C ARG A 134 7.00 8.00 1.47
N ALA A 135 7.10 9.33 1.57
CA ALA A 135 8.11 10.08 0.83
C ALA A 135 9.52 9.73 1.30
N HIS A 136 9.72 9.70 2.63
CA HIS A 136 10.98 9.29 3.24
C HIS A 136 11.31 7.82 2.95
N PHE A 137 10.31 6.94 2.79
CA PHE A 137 10.54 5.57 2.34
C PHE A 137 11.19 5.56 0.96
N TRP A 138 10.75 6.39 0.00
CA TRP A 138 11.43 6.46 -1.29
C TRP A 138 12.88 6.87 -1.20
N ASP A 139 13.20 7.81 -0.29
CA ASP A 139 14.56 8.31 -0.10
C ASP A 139 15.43 7.38 0.76
N ASN A 140 14.83 6.48 1.55
CA ASN A 140 15.53 5.66 2.53
C ASN A 140 14.84 4.30 2.77
N GLN A 141 14.80 3.50 1.71
CA GLN A 141 14.19 2.17 1.74
C GLN A 141 14.97 1.18 2.60
N THR A 142 16.31 1.25 2.53
CA THR A 142 17.23 0.35 3.24
C THR A 142 16.94 0.32 4.74
N ARG A 143 16.67 1.46 5.36
CA ARG A 143 16.33 1.51 6.79
C ARG A 143 15.08 0.71 7.14
N VAL A 144 14.07 0.67 6.26
CA VAL A 144 12.85 -0.12 6.50
C VAL A 144 13.16 -1.61 6.39
N TYR A 145 14.00 -2.02 5.45
CA TYR A 145 14.42 -3.42 5.29
C TYR A 145 15.32 -3.88 6.43
N ASP A 146 16.28 -3.05 6.84
CA ASP A 146 17.13 -3.30 8.01
C ASP A 146 16.28 -3.47 9.27
N ASN A 147 15.29 -2.59 9.48
CA ASN A 147 14.39 -2.70 10.61
C ASN A 147 13.54 -3.98 10.54
N LEU A 148 13.08 -4.39 9.35
CA LEU A 148 12.34 -5.64 9.18
C LEU A 148 13.22 -6.86 9.51
N ALA A 149 14.42 -6.94 8.95
CA ALA A 149 15.34 -8.05 9.18
C ALA A 149 15.82 -8.11 10.65
N VAL A 150 16.24 -6.97 11.21
CA VAL A 150 16.93 -6.92 12.50
C VAL A 150 15.98 -6.73 13.67
N GLU A 151 15.10 -5.72 13.61
CA GLU A 151 14.24 -5.36 14.75
C GLU A 151 12.95 -6.18 14.80
N VAL A 152 12.38 -6.50 13.63
CA VAL A 152 11.17 -7.32 13.52
C VAL A 152 11.50 -8.81 13.48
N GLN A 153 12.73 -9.19 13.09
CA GLN A 153 13.15 -10.58 12.88
C GLN A 153 12.34 -11.27 11.78
N TRP A 154 12.06 -10.53 10.71
CA TRP A 154 11.47 -11.12 9.52
C TRP A 154 12.46 -12.03 8.78
N PRO A 155 11.97 -13.12 8.16
CA PRO A 155 12.79 -13.96 7.29
C PRO A 155 13.42 -13.15 6.16
N GLU A 156 14.71 -13.39 5.89
CA GLU A 156 15.50 -12.71 4.87
C GLU A 156 14.84 -12.86 3.49
N GLU A 157 14.30 -14.04 3.17
CA GLU A 157 13.65 -14.30 1.89
C GLU A 157 12.39 -13.42 1.68
N THR A 158 11.71 -13.06 2.77
CA THR A 158 10.55 -12.15 2.70
C THR A 158 10.99 -10.70 2.54
N VAL A 159 12.10 -10.31 3.17
CA VAL A 159 12.68 -8.97 2.98
C VAL A 159 13.14 -8.78 1.54
N ASP A 160 13.76 -9.79 0.93
CA ASP A 160 14.18 -9.80 -0.48
C ASP A 160 13.01 -9.51 -1.44
N VAL A 161 11.81 -10.02 -1.15
CA VAL A 161 10.61 -9.73 -1.95
C VAL A 161 10.27 -8.24 -1.93
N LEU A 162 10.38 -7.58 -0.77
CA LEU A 162 10.15 -6.12 -0.67
C LEU A 162 11.23 -5.33 -1.39
N GLU A 163 12.49 -5.76 -1.32
CA GLU A 163 13.58 -5.12 -2.05
C GLU A 163 13.34 -5.19 -3.58
N ARG A 164 12.89 -6.36 -4.07
CA ARG A 164 12.53 -6.56 -5.48
C ARG A 164 11.38 -5.67 -5.91
N LEU A 165 10.29 -5.63 -5.14
CA LEU A 165 9.16 -4.72 -5.41
C LEU A 165 9.63 -3.27 -5.52
N SER A 166 10.60 -2.89 -4.71
CA SER A 166 11.03 -1.50 -4.56
C SER A 166 12.02 -1.03 -5.63
N LYS A 167 12.49 -1.92 -6.49
CA LYS A 167 13.26 -1.55 -7.70
C LYS A 167 12.51 -0.53 -8.59
N ILE A 168 11.17 -0.61 -8.63
CA ILE A 168 10.32 0.30 -9.43
C ILE A 168 10.34 1.76 -8.93
N ILE A 169 10.75 2.01 -7.69
CA ILE A 169 10.69 3.35 -7.09
C ILE A 169 11.50 4.36 -7.90
N SER A 170 12.69 3.96 -8.35
CA SER A 170 13.55 4.82 -9.16
C SER A 170 12.88 5.20 -10.50
N ASP A 171 12.12 4.28 -11.08
CA ASP A 171 11.35 4.51 -12.31
C ASP A 171 10.16 5.44 -12.08
N PHE A 172 9.43 5.31 -10.96
CA PHE A 172 8.41 6.28 -10.55
C PHE A 172 9.02 7.68 -10.39
N HIS A 173 10.14 7.79 -9.68
CA HIS A 173 10.82 9.07 -9.48
C HIS A 173 11.26 9.71 -10.80
N SER A 174 11.81 8.91 -11.71
CA SER A 174 12.21 9.36 -13.05
C SER A 174 11.00 9.82 -13.88
N ALA A 175 9.90 9.06 -13.85
CA ALA A 175 8.68 9.40 -14.56
C ALA A 175 8.05 10.70 -14.03
N TYR A 176 7.95 10.87 -12.71
CA TYR A 176 7.44 12.09 -12.08
C TYR A 176 8.34 13.29 -12.35
N THR A 177 9.65 13.13 -12.24
CA THR A 177 10.61 14.18 -12.58
C THR A 177 10.47 14.62 -14.03
N THR A 178 10.28 13.67 -14.95
CA THR A 178 10.08 13.97 -16.38
C THR A 178 8.80 14.77 -16.62
N LEU A 179 7.70 14.42 -15.96
CA LEU A 179 6.43 15.16 -16.02
C LEU A 179 6.59 16.58 -15.44
N HIS A 180 7.19 16.70 -14.26
CA HIS A 180 7.39 17.98 -13.59
C HIS A 180 8.32 18.94 -14.35
N ARG A 181 9.34 18.42 -15.03
CA ARG A 181 10.22 19.23 -15.90
C ARG A 181 9.52 19.72 -17.16
N ASN A 182 8.43 19.08 -17.57
CA ASN A 182 7.67 19.41 -18.77
C ASN A 182 6.21 19.65 -18.43
N PRO A 183 5.87 20.68 -17.63
CA PRO A 183 4.50 20.91 -17.20
C PRO A 183 3.57 21.19 -18.40
N PRO A 184 2.25 21.06 -18.22
CA PRO A 184 1.28 21.40 -19.26
C PRO A 184 1.48 22.84 -19.77
N LYS A 185 1.42 23.05 -21.09
CA LYS A 185 1.54 24.36 -21.73
C LYS A 185 0.19 25.10 -21.75
N ASP A 186 0.23 26.42 -22.02
CA ASP A 186 -0.93 27.22 -22.46
C ASP A 186 -2.15 27.16 -21.52
N ASN A 187 -1.94 27.25 -20.21
CA ASN A 187 -2.97 27.13 -19.17
C ASN A 187 -3.72 25.79 -19.17
N ALA A 188 -3.21 24.77 -19.87
CA ALA A 188 -3.80 23.44 -19.82
C ALA A 188 -3.72 22.90 -18.40
N ALA A 189 -4.84 22.38 -17.91
CA ALA A 189 -4.91 21.77 -16.58
C ALA A 189 -4.27 20.37 -16.54
N ARG A 190 -3.69 19.82 -17.62
CA ARG A 190 -3.19 18.43 -17.61
C ARG A 190 -2.23 18.16 -18.76
N TRP A 191 -1.40 17.14 -18.58
CA TRP A 191 -0.54 16.61 -19.64
C TRP A 191 -1.39 15.92 -20.72
N PRO A 192 -1.02 16.00 -22.01
CA PRO A 192 -1.67 15.21 -23.04
C PRO A 192 -1.33 13.73 -22.87
N ASP A 193 -2.20 12.82 -23.34
CA ASP A 193 -2.03 11.36 -23.21
C ASP A 193 -0.67 10.87 -23.75
N ALA A 194 -0.15 11.52 -24.80
CA ALA A 194 1.15 11.21 -25.40
C ALA A 194 2.36 11.42 -24.47
N LYS A 195 2.19 12.02 -23.28
CA LYS A 195 3.25 12.15 -22.26
C LYS A 195 3.39 10.90 -21.39
N PHE A 196 2.42 10.01 -21.43
CA PHE A 196 2.42 8.77 -20.68
C PHE A 196 2.79 7.64 -21.62
N SER A 197 3.76 6.82 -21.22
CA SER A 197 4.18 5.64 -21.97
C SER A 197 3.85 4.38 -21.19
N ASP A 198 3.65 3.28 -21.92
CA ASP A 198 3.39 1.98 -21.29
C ASP A 198 4.68 1.40 -20.64
N SER A 199 5.85 1.98 -20.89
CA SER A 199 7.15 1.49 -20.37
C SER A 199 7.21 1.36 -18.84
N LEU A 200 6.61 2.30 -18.09
CA LEU A 200 6.57 2.18 -16.63
C LEU A 200 5.66 1.02 -16.19
N TYR A 201 4.56 0.79 -16.89
CA TYR A 201 3.64 -0.33 -16.62
C TYR A 201 4.28 -1.67 -16.97
N GLU A 202 5.01 -1.75 -18.08
CA GLU A 202 5.76 -2.94 -18.49
C GLU A 202 6.83 -3.30 -17.46
N LYS A 203 7.62 -2.31 -17.00
CA LYS A 203 8.60 -2.51 -15.92
C LYS A 203 7.95 -2.97 -14.63
N PHE A 204 6.85 -2.34 -14.24
CA PHE A 204 6.12 -2.75 -13.04
C PHE A 204 5.61 -4.18 -13.17
N THR A 205 5.01 -4.54 -14.31
CA THR A 205 4.56 -5.91 -14.59
C THR A 205 5.72 -6.91 -14.50
N SER A 206 6.88 -6.60 -15.10
CA SER A 206 8.05 -7.47 -15.02
C SER A 206 8.56 -7.66 -13.59
N ILE A 207 8.47 -6.63 -12.74
CA ILE A 207 8.81 -6.74 -11.32
C ILE A 207 7.79 -7.63 -10.59
N LEU A 208 6.51 -7.51 -10.92
CA LEU A 208 5.48 -8.38 -10.34
C LEU A 208 5.68 -9.84 -10.75
N ASP A 209 6.07 -10.10 -11.99
CA ASP A 209 6.40 -11.45 -12.45
C ASP A 209 7.63 -12.00 -11.70
N ASP A 210 8.69 -11.21 -11.52
CA ASP A 210 9.86 -11.60 -10.70
C ASP A 210 9.44 -11.89 -9.25
N VAL A 211 8.68 -10.99 -8.63
CA VAL A 211 8.20 -11.15 -7.24
C VAL A 211 7.31 -12.38 -7.09
N ALA A 212 6.42 -12.65 -8.04
CA ALA A 212 5.54 -13.82 -8.00
C ALA A 212 6.30 -15.16 -8.01
N THR A 213 7.53 -15.20 -8.54
CA THR A 213 8.38 -16.40 -8.46
C THR A 213 9.04 -16.60 -7.10
N HIS A 214 9.03 -15.59 -6.22
CA HIS A 214 9.66 -15.62 -4.90
C HIS A 214 8.66 -15.56 -3.75
N VAL A 215 7.40 -15.19 -4.01
CA VAL A 215 6.34 -15.25 -3.01
C VAL A 215 5.82 -16.69 -2.92
N GLY A 216 6.00 -17.29 -1.75
CA GLY A 216 5.47 -18.61 -1.39
C GLY A 216 3.98 -18.78 -1.69
N THR A 217 3.56 -20.00 -2.02
CA THR A 217 2.22 -20.26 -2.57
C THR A 217 1.25 -20.95 -1.62
N LEU A 218 1.67 -21.34 -0.42
CA LEU A 218 0.89 -22.32 0.35
C LEU A 218 0.39 -21.85 1.72
N ASP A 219 1.11 -20.98 2.45
CA ASP A 219 0.66 -20.52 3.76
C ASP A 219 1.20 -19.12 4.09
N SER A 220 0.41 -18.33 4.81
CA SER A 220 0.80 -17.00 5.26
C SER A 220 0.22 -16.71 6.64
N VAL A 221 0.91 -15.85 7.38
CA VAL A 221 0.50 -15.44 8.70
C VAL A 221 0.23 -13.94 8.71
N SER A 222 -0.96 -13.57 9.18
CA SER A 222 -1.33 -12.18 9.42
C SER A 222 -0.59 -11.63 10.64
N MET A 223 0.15 -10.55 10.46
CA MET A 223 0.84 -9.84 11.54
C MET A 223 -0.14 -9.27 12.58
N TRP A 224 -1.36 -8.93 12.16
CA TRP A 224 -2.43 -8.51 13.07
C TRP A 224 -2.90 -9.66 13.96
N ASP A 225 -3.04 -10.86 13.41
CA ASP A 225 -3.46 -12.04 14.17
C ASP A 225 -2.39 -12.42 15.19
N LEU A 226 -1.11 -12.38 14.81
CA LEU A 226 0.01 -12.59 15.74
C LEU A 226 -0.02 -11.60 16.90
N MET A 227 -0.21 -10.32 16.60
CA MET A 227 -0.26 -9.29 17.63
C MET A 227 -1.46 -9.47 18.56
N ASN A 228 -2.64 -9.82 18.02
CA ASN A 228 -3.86 -10.03 18.80
C ASN A 228 -3.75 -11.27 19.70
N ASN A 229 -3.21 -12.37 19.19
CA ASN A 229 -3.00 -13.61 19.97
C ASN A 229 -2.06 -13.38 21.15
N ARG A 230 -0.95 -12.64 20.95
CA ARG A 230 -0.03 -12.28 22.03
C ARG A 230 -0.67 -11.38 23.08
N ARG A 231 -1.55 -10.45 22.67
CA ARG A 231 -2.32 -9.63 23.63
C ARG A 231 -3.26 -10.49 24.48
N MET A 232 -3.91 -11.50 23.89
CA MET A 232 -4.79 -12.39 24.65
C MET A 232 -4.02 -13.28 25.63
N MET A 233 -2.86 -13.82 25.25
CA MET A 233 -2.01 -14.62 26.15
C MET A 233 -1.44 -13.82 27.33
N ASN A 234 -1.23 -12.51 27.14
CA ASN A 234 -0.74 -11.62 28.18
C ASN A 234 -1.84 -11.09 29.12
N LYS A 235 -3.13 -11.30 28.81
CA LYS A 235 -4.22 -10.99 29.74
C LYS A 235 -4.24 -12.04 30.84
N ARG A 236 -4.19 -11.60 32.10
CA ARG A 236 -4.24 -12.53 33.25
C ARG A 236 -5.61 -13.22 33.30
N PRO A 237 -5.68 -14.49 33.72
CA PRO A 237 -6.96 -15.15 33.95
C PRO A 237 -7.76 -14.37 35.00
N GLY A 238 -8.85 -13.70 34.59
CA GLY A 238 -9.72 -12.91 35.47
C GLY A 238 -10.03 -11.49 35.01
N GLU A 239 -9.29 -10.92 34.04
CA GLU A 239 -9.52 -9.53 33.57
C GLU A 239 -10.56 -9.41 32.44
N GLY A 240 -11.26 -10.51 32.09
CA GLY A 240 -12.17 -10.56 30.94
C GLY A 240 -13.66 -10.38 31.23
N GLU A 241 -14.08 -10.36 32.50
CA GLU A 241 -15.52 -10.31 32.85
C GLU A 241 -16.10 -8.89 32.97
N ASP A 242 -15.28 -7.87 33.17
CA ASP A 242 -15.80 -6.53 33.54
C ASP A 242 -16.21 -5.67 32.32
N ASP A 243 -15.62 -5.87 31.14
CA ASP A 243 -15.92 -5.05 29.97
C ASP A 243 -17.31 -5.30 29.36
N ARG A 244 -17.91 -6.48 29.59
CA ARG A 244 -19.30 -6.74 29.16
C ARG A 244 -20.35 -6.13 30.09
N ALA A 245 -19.99 -5.79 31.33
CA ALA A 245 -20.90 -5.16 32.28
C ALA A 245 -21.05 -3.66 32.05
N VAL A 246 -20.01 -3.00 31.52
CA VAL A 246 -20.02 -1.55 31.27
C VAL A 246 -20.84 -1.18 30.03
N THR A 247 -20.91 -2.03 29.00
CA THR A 247 -21.75 -1.75 27.82
C THR A 247 -23.24 -1.90 28.11
N LYS A 248 -23.63 -2.69 29.11
CA LYS A 248 -25.05 -2.94 29.43
C LYS A 248 -25.70 -1.84 30.29
N ARG A 249 -24.92 -1.05 31.03
CA ARG A 249 -25.45 0.08 31.84
C ARG A 249 -25.64 1.39 31.06
N ARG A 250 -25.23 1.45 29.79
CA ARG A 250 -25.36 2.67 28.96
C ARG A 250 -26.60 2.72 28.07
N PHE A 251 -27.48 1.71 28.16
CA PHE A 251 -28.72 1.65 27.39
C PHE A 251 -30.00 1.78 28.22
N ASP A 252 -29.88 1.92 29.55
CA ASP A 252 -31.03 2.04 30.47
C ASP A 252 -30.99 3.32 31.33
N GLU A 253 -30.44 4.43 30.81
CA GLU A 253 -30.64 5.80 31.33
C GLU A 253 -30.98 6.78 30.21
#